data_AF-A0A1F5AUG8-F1
#
_entry.id   AF-A0A1F5AUG8-F1
#
_cell.length_a   1.000
_cell.length_b   1.000
_cell.length_c   1.000
_cell.angle_alpha   90.00
_cell.angle_beta   90.00
_cell.angle_gamma   90.00
#
_symmetry.space_group_name_H-M   'P 1'
#
loop_
_entity.id
_entity.type
_entity.pdbx_description
1 polymer ?
#
loop_
_entity_poly.entity_id
_entity_poly.type
_entity_poly.pdbx_seq_one_letter_code
_entity_poly.pdbx_strand_id
1 'polypeptide(L)'
;MEEKVIVQEKIVVPKPRKSPFLAGFLSAIFPFGVGAFYNGETVKGLIYLVVLAGLVSLQDHGGSQPFAGLLLAGFYFFQIIDSVSVANRINRRAVAGGEVAEEETLPAEAIQSGSVFWGILLILVGAVLLLGNFGVISYRAIFDFWPVVVIIIGAKLVYDYYSRNRS
;
A
#
# COMPACT_ATOMS: atom_id res chain seq x y z
N MET A 1 35.71 -27.70 -40.30
CA MET A 1 34.91 -28.03 -39.09
C MET A 1 35.22 -26.93 -38.10
N GLU A 2 34.45 -25.84 -38.16
CA GLU A 2 34.68 -24.66 -37.31
C GLU A 2 33.90 -24.82 -36.01
N GLU A 3 34.65 -24.82 -34.92
CA GLU A 3 34.19 -24.98 -33.56
C GLU A 3 33.46 -23.69 -33.13
N LYS A 4 32.14 -23.79 -32.92
CA LYS A 4 31.35 -22.67 -32.39
C LYS A 4 31.74 -22.43 -30.94
N VAL A 5 32.53 -21.38 -30.70
CA VAL A 5 32.80 -20.85 -29.37
C VAL A 5 31.49 -20.29 -28.80
N ILE A 6 30.85 -21.04 -27.92
CA ILE A 6 29.69 -20.58 -27.15
C ILE A 6 30.23 -19.69 -26.03
N VAL A 7 30.22 -18.37 -26.26
CA VAL A 7 30.47 -17.38 -25.20
C VAL A 7 29.30 -17.45 -24.23
N GLN A 8 29.51 -18.12 -23.10
CA GLN A 8 28.60 -18.09 -21.96
C GLN A 8 28.60 -16.66 -21.41
N GLU A 9 27.66 -15.84 -21.85
CA GLU A 9 27.42 -14.51 -21.32
C GLU A 9 27.05 -14.66 -19.83
N LYS A 10 28.03 -14.42 -18.95
CA LYS A 10 27.83 -14.44 -17.50
C LYS A 10 26.82 -13.34 -17.19
N ILE A 11 25.57 -13.70 -16.96
CA ILE A 11 24.52 -12.79 -16.50
C ILE A 11 24.99 -12.18 -15.18
N VAL A 12 25.59 -10.99 -15.24
CA VAL A 12 25.97 -10.23 -14.04
C VAL A 12 24.67 -9.66 -13.49
N VAL A 13 24.02 -10.42 -12.61
CA VAL A 13 22.84 -9.94 -11.88
C VAL A 13 23.26 -8.73 -11.05
N PRO A 14 22.74 -7.51 -11.31
CA PRO A 14 23.13 -6.35 -10.53
C PRO A 14 22.65 -6.56 -9.09
N LYS A 15 23.55 -6.37 -8.12
CA LYS A 15 23.25 -6.58 -6.71
C LYS A 15 22.18 -5.58 -6.25
N PRO A 16 21.11 -6.00 -5.54
CA PRO A 16 20.11 -5.08 -5.00
C PRO A 16 20.76 -4.09 -4.03
N ARG A 17 20.41 -2.80 -4.14
CA ARG A 17 20.97 -1.71 -3.35
C ARG A 17 20.35 -1.59 -1.94
N LYS A 18 19.07 -1.93 -1.82
CA LYS A 18 18.29 -1.88 -0.56
C LYS A 18 17.68 -3.24 -0.29
N SER A 19 17.46 -3.56 0.98
CA SER A 19 16.75 -4.79 1.36
C SER A 19 15.25 -4.50 1.51
N PRO A 20 14.38 -5.04 0.64
CA PRO A 20 12.94 -4.84 0.76
C PRO A 20 12.38 -5.47 2.04
N PHE A 21 12.92 -6.61 2.44
CA PHE A 21 12.56 -7.26 3.70
C PHE A 21 12.85 -6.36 4.90
N LEU A 22 14.03 -5.73 4.93
CA LEU A 22 14.41 -4.85 6.03
C LEU A 22 13.53 -3.59 6.07
N ALA A 23 13.17 -3.03 4.91
CA ALA A 23 12.26 -1.89 4.83
C ALA A 23 10.87 -2.23 5.40
N GLY A 24 10.32 -3.40 5.06
CA GLY A 24 9.05 -3.89 5.60
C GLY A 24 9.13 -4.19 7.09
N PHE A 25 10.18 -4.88 7.53
CA PHE A 25 10.40 -5.23 8.94
C PHE A 25 10.51 -3.98 9.83
N LEU A 26 11.26 -2.97 9.39
CA LEU A 26 11.42 -1.72 10.11
C LEU A 26 10.08 -0.96 10.24
N SER A 27 9.27 -0.91 9.18
CA SER A 27 7.92 -0.33 9.25
C SER A 27 6.95 -1.13 10.12
N ALA A 28 7.13 -2.45 10.21
CA ALA A 28 6.28 -3.29 11.04
C ALA A 28 6.55 -3.09 12.54
N ILE A 29 7.83 -3.04 12.94
CA ILE A 29 8.22 -2.80 14.33
C ILE A 29 7.95 -1.35 14.75
N PHE A 30 8.23 -0.41 13.85
CA PHE A 30 8.16 1.01 14.13
C PHE A 30 7.19 1.70 13.15
N PRO A 31 5.89 1.70 13.48
CA PRO A 31 4.84 2.14 12.56
C PRO A 31 4.72 3.66 12.39
N PHE A 32 5.79 4.40 12.63
CA PHE A 32 5.89 5.85 12.47
C PHE A 32 6.76 6.25 11.27
N GLY A 33 6.78 5.40 10.22
CA GLY A 33 7.45 5.70 8.96
C GLY A 33 8.93 5.31 8.88
N VAL A 34 9.41 4.38 9.72
CA VAL A 34 10.83 3.97 9.75
C VAL A 34 11.29 3.30 8.45
N GLY A 35 10.45 2.50 7.79
CA GLY A 35 10.81 1.96 6.48
C GLY A 35 10.93 3.03 5.38
N ALA A 36 10.18 4.12 5.47
CA ALA A 36 10.33 5.26 4.56
C ALA A 36 11.67 5.99 4.82
N PHE A 37 12.06 6.20 6.09
CA PHE A 37 13.37 6.72 6.45
C PHE A 37 14.52 5.80 5.97
N TYR A 38 14.37 4.48 6.08
CA TYR A 38 15.35 3.51 5.56
C TYR A 38 15.54 3.63 4.04
N ASN A 39 14.44 3.87 3.32
CA ASN A 39 14.44 4.05 1.89
C ASN A 39 14.99 5.42 1.45
N GLY A 40 15.21 6.36 2.38
CA GLY A 40 15.64 7.73 2.10
C GLY A 40 14.49 8.70 1.81
N GLU A 41 13.23 8.28 1.98
CA GLU A 41 12.04 9.12 1.78
C GLU A 41 11.67 9.87 3.08
N THR A 42 12.52 10.79 3.54
CA THR A 42 12.38 11.49 4.85
C THR A 42 11.04 12.23 5.00
N VAL A 43 10.62 12.95 3.95
CA VAL A 43 9.34 13.69 3.94
C VAL A 43 8.16 12.73 4.13
N LYS A 44 8.20 11.56 3.46
CA LYS A 44 7.15 10.55 3.55
C LYS A 44 7.09 9.90 4.92
N GLY A 45 8.26 9.62 5.52
CA GLY A 45 8.36 9.15 6.89
C GLY A 45 7.72 10.12 7.88
N LEU A 46 7.97 11.43 7.72
CA LEU A 46 7.35 12.46 8.56
C LEU A 46 5.83 12.55 8.36
N ILE A 47 5.34 12.46 7.13
CA ILE A 47 3.90 12.39 6.84
C ILE A 47 3.28 11.19 7.56
N TYR A 48 3.92 10.02 7.51
CA TYR A 48 3.41 8.83 8.18
C TYR A 48 3.33 8.98 9.69
N LEU A 49 4.34 9.62 10.30
CA LEU A 49 4.32 9.93 11.72
C LEU A 49 3.12 10.81 12.09
N VAL A 50 2.90 11.91 11.34
CA VAL A 50 1.79 12.85 11.62
C VAL A 50 0.42 12.18 11.42
N VAL A 51 0.25 11.42 10.33
CA VAL A 51 -1.01 10.71 10.06
C VAL A 51 -1.28 9.65 11.12
N LEU A 52 -0.26 8.87 11.52
CA LEU A 52 -0.41 7.89 12.59
C LEU A 52 -0.82 8.56 13.91
N ALA A 53 -0.15 9.64 14.29
CA ALA A 53 -0.47 10.38 15.50
C ALA A 53 -1.92 10.88 15.48
N GLY A 54 -2.36 11.47 14.36
CA GLY A 54 -3.75 11.89 14.17
C GLY A 54 -4.74 10.73 14.27
N LEU A 55 -4.48 9.61 13.61
CA LEU A 55 -5.34 8.43 13.67
C LEU A 55 -5.42 7.82 15.08
N VAL A 56 -4.31 7.80 15.82
CA VAL A 56 -4.29 7.35 17.23
C VAL A 56 -5.07 8.31 18.13
N SER A 57 -4.90 9.63 17.97
CA SER A 57 -5.65 10.62 18.75
C SER A 57 -7.17 10.55 18.51
N LEU A 58 -7.59 10.16 17.30
CA LEU A 58 -9.01 9.96 16.99
C LEU A 58 -9.63 8.76 17.74
N GLN A 59 -8.82 7.83 18.27
CA GLN A 59 -9.35 6.65 18.97
C GLN A 59 -10.04 6.99 20.30
N ASP A 60 -9.69 8.11 20.93
CA ASP A 60 -10.25 8.54 22.22
C ASP A 60 -11.69 9.07 22.09
N HIS A 61 -12.15 9.32 20.85
CA HIS A 61 -13.47 9.84 20.55
C HIS A 61 -14.38 8.71 20.01
N GLY A 62 -15.03 7.98 20.93
CA GLY A 62 -15.81 6.76 20.64
C GLY A 62 -16.94 6.88 19.62
N GLY A 63 -17.36 8.10 19.24
CA GLY A 63 -18.36 8.33 18.18
C GLY A 63 -17.92 7.93 16.77
N SER A 64 -16.62 7.71 16.55
CA SER A 64 -16.04 7.37 15.25
C SER A 64 -15.61 5.89 15.11
N GLN A 65 -15.86 5.07 16.14
CA GLN A 65 -15.53 3.65 16.12
C GLN A 65 -16.69 2.83 15.49
N PRO A 66 -16.40 1.79 14.68
CA PRO A 66 -15.10 1.14 14.50
C PRO A 66 -14.22 1.75 13.39
N PHE A 67 -14.72 2.74 12.65
CA PHE A 67 -14.05 3.29 11.46
C PHE A 67 -12.64 3.80 11.74
N ALA A 68 -12.48 4.59 12.81
CA ALA A 68 -11.19 5.13 13.19
C ALA A 68 -10.16 4.02 13.46
N GLY A 69 -10.58 2.91 14.08
CA GLY A 69 -9.71 1.75 14.34
C GLY A 69 -9.35 0.99 13.07
N LEU A 70 -10.31 0.84 12.14
CA LEU A 70 -10.05 0.21 10.84
C LEU A 70 -9.13 1.06 9.96
N LEU A 71 -9.28 2.39 9.97
CA LEU A 71 -8.37 3.30 9.29
C LEU A 71 -6.95 3.22 9.87
N LEU A 72 -6.83 3.17 11.19
CA LEU A 72 -5.55 2.97 11.86
C LEU A 72 -4.90 1.64 11.45
N ALA A 73 -5.66 0.55 11.47
CA ALA A 73 -5.18 -0.77 11.06
C ALA A 73 -4.80 -0.81 9.56
N GLY A 74 -5.64 -0.26 8.69
CA GLY A 74 -5.38 -0.16 7.25
C GLY A 74 -4.14 0.66 6.96
N PHE A 75 -3.99 1.81 7.62
CA PHE A 75 -2.81 2.66 7.52
C PHE A 75 -1.54 1.94 8.01
N TYR A 76 -1.64 1.16 9.09
CA TYR A 76 -0.55 0.33 9.61
C TYR A 76 -0.06 -0.72 8.59
N PHE A 77 -0.96 -1.47 7.96
CA PHE A 77 -0.53 -2.45 6.94
C PHE A 77 -0.04 -1.78 5.67
N PHE A 78 -0.66 -0.66 5.28
CA PHE A 78 -0.26 0.12 4.12
C PHE A 78 1.20 0.57 4.21
N GLN A 79 1.65 1.13 5.33
CA GLN A 79 3.04 1.61 5.45
C GLN A 79 4.09 0.49 5.29
N ILE A 80 3.76 -0.75 5.71
CA ILE A 80 4.63 -1.92 5.55
C ILE A 80 4.76 -2.25 4.06
N ILE A 81 3.63 -2.42 3.37
CA ILE A 81 3.57 -2.75 1.95
C ILE A 81 4.26 -1.66 1.11
N ASP A 82 3.99 -0.40 1.43
CA ASP A 82 4.59 0.74 0.76
C ASP A 82 6.11 0.75 0.93
N SER A 83 6.62 0.53 2.14
CA SER A 83 8.08 0.50 2.40
C SER A 83 8.79 -0.60 1.62
N VAL A 84 8.19 -1.79 1.51
CA VAL A 84 8.71 -2.89 0.68
C VAL A 84 8.65 -2.54 -0.81
N SER A 85 7.53 -1.95 -1.25
CA SER A 85 7.29 -1.59 -2.65
C SER A 85 8.27 -0.51 -3.13
N VAL A 86 8.55 0.48 -2.29
CA VAL A 86 9.55 1.53 -2.54
C VAL A 86 10.95 0.93 -2.64
N ALA A 87 11.35 0.06 -1.70
CA ALA A 87 12.65 -0.61 -1.75
C ALA A 87 12.82 -1.44 -3.04
N ASN A 88 11.77 -2.18 -3.44
CA ASN A 88 11.74 -2.90 -4.71
C ASN A 88 11.88 -1.97 -5.92
N ARG A 89 11.24 -0.80 -5.89
CA ARG A 89 11.35 0.22 -6.96
C ARG A 89 12.77 0.77 -7.06
N ILE A 90 13.41 1.08 -5.93
CA ILE A 90 14.81 1.53 -5.88
C ILE A 90 15.73 0.46 -6.48
N ASN A 91 15.56 -0.80 -6.10
CA ASN A 91 16.36 -1.90 -6.63
C ASN A 91 16.17 -2.08 -8.15
N ARG A 92 14.94 -2.02 -8.66
CA ARG A 92 14.68 -2.13 -10.11
C ARG A 92 15.31 -0.98 -10.90
N ARG A 93 15.24 0.26 -10.40
CA ARG A 93 15.88 1.43 -11.04
C ARG A 93 17.41 1.31 -11.05
N ALA A 94 17.99 0.80 -9.96
CA ALA A 94 19.43 0.56 -9.86
C ALA A 94 19.93 -0.51 -10.84
N VAL A 95 19.10 -1.52 -11.13
CA VAL A 95 19.39 -2.57 -12.13
C VAL A 95 19.29 -2.03 -13.57
N ALA A 96 18.38 -1.10 -13.82
CA ALA A 96 18.12 -0.51 -15.15
C ALA A 96 19.14 0.58 -15.56
N GLY A 97 20.22 0.80 -14.80
CA GLY A 97 21.24 1.81 -15.09
C GLY A 97 20.79 3.26 -14.84
N GLY A 98 19.65 3.47 -14.18
CA GLY A 98 19.17 4.81 -13.84
C GLY A 98 20.02 5.43 -12.73
N GLU A 99 20.63 6.58 -13.03
CA GLU A 99 21.28 7.42 -12.03
C GLU A 99 20.30 7.77 -10.91
N VAL A 100 20.83 7.76 -9.68
CA VAL A 100 20.07 8.11 -8.48
C VAL A 100 19.96 9.62 -8.50
N ALA A 101 18.86 10.13 -9.05
CA ALA A 101 18.46 11.49 -8.77
C ALA A 101 18.13 11.56 -7.27
N GLU A 102 19.09 12.08 -6.51
CA GLU A 102 18.83 12.72 -5.23
C GLU A 102 17.82 13.84 -5.42
N GLU A 103 16.96 13.96 -4.42
CA GLU A 103 16.13 15.12 -4.10
C GLU A 103 14.85 15.42 -4.91
N GLU A 104 13.89 15.83 -4.08
CA GLU A 104 12.82 16.79 -4.33
C GLU A 104 11.86 16.56 -5.51
N THR A 105 10.67 16.15 -5.14
CA THR A 105 9.47 17.00 -5.07
C THR A 105 8.31 16.04 -4.94
N LEU A 106 7.29 16.36 -4.12
CA LEU A 106 6.05 15.60 -4.17
C LEU A 106 5.57 15.62 -5.62
N PRO A 107 5.64 14.50 -6.36
CA PRO A 107 5.11 14.52 -7.70
C PRO A 107 3.61 14.65 -7.46
N ALA A 108 3.02 15.75 -7.92
CA ALA A 108 1.57 15.80 -8.11
C ALA A 108 1.10 14.58 -8.95
N GLU A 109 2.03 13.94 -9.67
CA GLU A 109 1.90 12.66 -10.37
C GLU A 109 1.74 11.42 -9.46
N ALA A 110 2.18 11.44 -8.20
CA ALA A 110 1.87 10.38 -7.23
C ALA A 110 0.39 10.38 -6.85
N ILE A 111 -0.29 11.53 -7.00
CA ILE A 111 -1.75 11.62 -6.95
C ILE A 111 -2.36 11.19 -8.29
N GLN A 112 -1.74 11.50 -9.43
CA GLN A 112 -2.27 11.16 -10.77
C GLN A 112 -2.04 9.71 -11.22
N SER A 113 -1.08 8.98 -10.64
CA SER A 113 -0.88 7.55 -10.86
C SER A 113 -1.67 6.66 -9.89
N GLY A 114 -2.53 7.27 -9.07
CA GLY A 114 -3.61 6.54 -8.43
C GLY A 114 -4.52 6.00 -9.53
N SER A 115 -4.51 4.68 -9.74
CA SER A 115 -5.49 4.00 -10.60
C SER A 115 -6.85 4.65 -10.46
N VAL A 116 -7.54 4.97 -11.56
CA VAL A 116 -8.87 5.60 -11.58
C VAL A 116 -9.83 4.89 -10.60
N PHE A 117 -9.63 3.59 -10.39
CA PHE A 117 -10.26 2.79 -9.35
C PHE A 117 -10.18 3.42 -7.94
N TRP A 118 -9.00 3.84 -7.50
CA TRP A 118 -8.79 4.46 -6.19
C TRP A 118 -9.47 5.83 -6.09
N GLY A 119 -9.48 6.61 -7.17
CA GLY A 119 -10.23 7.87 -7.24
C GLY A 119 -11.74 7.64 -7.10
N ILE A 120 -12.29 6.69 -7.85
CA ILE A 120 -13.72 6.30 -7.76
C ILE A 120 -14.04 5.76 -6.36
N LEU A 121 -13.19 4.92 -5.80
CA LEU A 121 -13.38 4.37 -4.46
C LEU A 121 -13.40 5.49 -3.40
N LEU A 122 -12.50 6.46 -3.50
CA LEU A 122 -12.47 7.64 -2.61
C LEU A 122 -13.73 8.49 -2.73
N ILE A 123 -14.22 8.72 -3.95
CA ILE A 123 -15.47 9.45 -4.19
C ILE A 123 -16.65 8.72 -3.55
N LEU A 124 -16.76 7.40 -3.74
CA LEU A 124 -17.82 6.59 -3.17
C LEU A 124 -17.77 6.59 -1.64
N VAL A 125 -16.58 6.40 -1.06
CA VAL A 125 -16.37 6.45 0.39
C VAL A 125 -16.74 7.83 0.94
N GLY A 126 -16.27 8.91 0.31
CA GLY A 126 -16.58 10.28 0.70
C GLY A 126 -18.08 10.61 0.62
N ALA A 127 -18.77 10.13 -0.42
CA ALA A 127 -20.21 10.30 -0.56
C ALA A 127 -20.99 9.59 0.56
N VAL A 128 -20.57 8.37 0.94
CA VAL A 128 -21.16 7.63 2.06
C VAL A 128 -20.92 8.35 3.39
N LEU A 129 -19.73 8.91 3.61
CA LEU A 129 -19.43 9.71 4.80
C LEU A 129 -20.29 10.99 4.88
N LEU A 130 -20.50 11.68 3.75
CA LEU A 130 -21.39 12.85 3.70
C LEU A 130 -22.84 12.47 4.04
N LEU A 131 -23.34 11.37 3.48
CA LEU A 131 -24.67 10.86 3.79
C LEU A 131 -24.84 10.49 5.27
N GLY A 132 -23.77 9.97 5.90
CA GLY A 132 -23.70 9.76 7.34
C GLY A 132 -23.77 11.07 8.14
N ASN A 133 -23.09 12.12 7.68
CA ASN A 133 -23.11 13.44 8.32
C ASN A 133 -24.47 14.15 8.22
N PHE A 134 -25.19 13.99 7.10
CA PHE A 134 -26.55 14.54 6.93
C PHE A 134 -27.62 13.73 7.68
N GLY A 135 -27.25 12.68 8.41
CA GLY A 135 -28.19 11.83 9.14
C GLY A 135 -29.09 10.99 8.24
N VAL A 136 -28.79 10.91 6.94
CA VAL A 136 -29.55 10.11 5.96
C VAL A 136 -29.28 8.63 6.18
N ILE A 137 -28.05 8.28 6.59
CA ILE A 137 -27.62 6.89 6.83
C ILE A 137 -26.94 6.81 8.18
N SER A 138 -27.28 5.80 8.99
CA SER A 138 -26.57 5.54 10.24
C SER A 138 -25.22 4.86 9.95
N TYR A 139 -24.14 5.36 10.54
CA TYR A 139 -22.83 4.71 10.48
C TYR A 139 -22.91 3.24 10.92
N ARG A 140 -23.73 2.94 11.93
CA ARG A 140 -23.96 1.57 12.41
C ARG A 140 -24.53 0.68 11.31
N ALA A 141 -25.53 1.18 10.58
CA ALA A 141 -26.12 0.46 9.45
C ALA A 141 -25.13 0.23 8.30
N ILE A 142 -24.14 1.10 8.06
CA ILE A 142 -23.11 0.86 7.04
C ILE A 142 -22.13 -0.21 7.53
N PHE A 143 -21.71 -0.14 8.80
CA PHE A 143 -20.80 -1.11 9.37
C PHE A 143 -21.42 -2.51 9.42
N ASP A 144 -22.71 -2.66 9.75
CA ASP A 144 -23.38 -3.96 9.84
C ASP A 144 -23.35 -4.78 8.52
N PHE A 145 -23.08 -4.14 7.37
CA PHE A 145 -23.02 -4.80 6.06
C PHE A 145 -21.61 -5.26 5.66
N TRP A 146 -20.56 -5.00 6.46
CA TRP A 146 -19.21 -5.53 6.19
C TRP A 146 -19.16 -7.07 5.95
N PRO A 147 -19.98 -7.91 6.61
CA PRO A 147 -19.98 -9.35 6.35
C PRO A 147 -20.38 -9.69 4.92
N VAL A 148 -21.18 -8.86 4.26
CA VAL A 148 -21.61 -9.06 2.87
C VAL A 148 -20.41 -9.08 1.93
N VAL A 149 -19.44 -8.17 2.14
CA VAL A 149 -18.21 -8.14 1.33
C VAL A 149 -17.40 -9.43 1.51
N VAL A 150 -17.28 -9.92 2.75
CA VAL A 150 -16.58 -11.18 3.05
C VAL A 150 -17.30 -12.37 2.41
N ILE A 151 -18.62 -12.41 2.48
CA ILE A 151 -19.46 -13.44 1.85
C ILE A 151 -19.26 -13.43 0.34
N ILE A 152 -19.27 -12.26 -0.31
CA ILE A 152 -19.04 -12.14 -1.76
C ILE A 152 -17.65 -12.64 -2.14
N ILE A 153 -16.61 -12.25 -1.39
CA ILE A 153 -15.25 -12.72 -1.63
C ILE A 153 -15.16 -14.24 -1.46
N GLY A 154 -15.73 -14.79 -0.39
CA GLY A 154 -15.79 -16.23 -0.16
C GLY A 154 -16.52 -16.98 -1.27
N ALA A 155 -17.68 -16.48 -1.70
CA ALA A 155 -18.45 -17.05 -2.80
C ALA A 155 -17.67 -17.02 -4.11
N LYS A 156 -16.99 -15.91 -4.41
CA LYS A 156 -16.11 -15.80 -5.59
C LYS A 156 -15.00 -16.85 -5.55
N LEU A 157 -14.33 -17.04 -4.41
CA LEU A 157 -13.25 -18.03 -4.27
C LEU A 157 -13.76 -19.45 -4.50
N VAL A 158 -14.93 -19.79 -3.97
CA VAL A 158 -15.57 -21.10 -4.19
C VAL A 158 -15.94 -21.28 -5.66
N TYR A 159 -16.53 -20.27 -6.29
CA TYR A 159 -16.88 -20.29 -7.71
C TYR A 159 -15.65 -20.49 -8.60
N ASP A 160 -14.57 -19.75 -8.32
CA ASP A 160 -13.31 -19.85 -9.06
C ASP A 160 -12.65 -21.24 -8.88
N TYR A 161 -12.73 -21.81 -7.67
CA TYR A 161 -12.24 -23.16 -7.39
C TYR A 161 -12.95 -24.22 -8.24
N TYR A 162 -14.29 -24.19 -8.28
CA TYR A 162 -15.06 -25.13 -9.10
C TYR A 162 -14.90 -24.89 -10.60
N SER A 163 -14.76 -23.65 -11.03
CA SER A 163 -14.59 -23.30 -12.45
C SER A 163 -13.22 -23.74 -13.00
N ARG A 164 -12.18 -23.68 -12.17
CA ARG A 164 -10.81 -24.06 -12.56
C ARG A 164 -10.58 -25.58 -12.55
N ASN A 165 -11.42 -26.35 -11.86
CA ASN A 165 -11.34 -27.81 -11.78
C ASN A 165 -12.18 -28.55 -12.84
N ARG A 166 -12.84 -27.79 -13.74
CA ARG A 166 -13.65 -28.31 -14.86
C ARG A 166 -13.06 -28.02 -16.25
N SER A 167 -11.84 -27.48 -16.34
CA SER A 167 -11.08 -27.32 -17.60
C SER A 167 -9.91 -28.28 -17.68
#